data_AF-A0A940V6R8-F1
#
_entry.id   AF-A0A940V6R8-F1
#
_cell.length_a   1.000
_cell.length_b   1.000
_cell.length_c   1.000
_cell.angle_alpha   90.00
_cell.angle_beta   90.00
_cell.angle_gamma   90.00
#
_symmetry.space_group_name_H-M   'P 1'
#
loop_
_entity.id
_entity.type
_entity.pdbx_description
1 polymer ?
#
loop_
_entity_poly.entity_id
_entity_poly.type
_entity_poly.pdbx_seq_one_letter_code
_entity_poly.pdbx_strand_id
1 'polypeptide(L)' 'TIDMFVKEGLRDKVSIIIGGAPISQEFADEIGADGFAPDAATACELSKRLLAK' A
#
# COMPACT_ATOMS: atom_id res chain seq x y z
N THR A 1 -11.58 2.21 -4.19
CA THR A 1 -10.98 1.01 -3.60
C THR A 1 -9.89 0.50 -4.51
N ILE A 2 -9.07 -0.46 -4.08
CA ILE A 2 -8.02 -1.08 -4.92
C ILE A 2 -8.64 -1.70 -6.18
N ASP A 3 -9.87 -2.22 -6.11
CA ASP A 3 -10.61 -2.73 -7.26
C ASP A 3 -10.78 -1.71 -8.40
N MET A 4 -10.84 -0.43 -8.07
CA MET A 4 -10.96 0.62 -9.09
C MET A 4 -9.67 0.73 -9.90
N PHE A 5 -8.51 0.61 -9.25
CA PHE A 5 -7.22 0.58 -9.95
C PHE A 5 -7.09 -0.67 -10.81
N VAL A 6 -7.65 -1.81 -10.38
CA VAL A 6 -7.73 -3.02 -11.21
C VAL A 6 -8.62 -2.79 -12.43
N LYS A 7 -9.82 -2.25 -12.24
CA LYS A 7 -10.79 -1.98 -13.32
C LYS A 7 -10.24 -1.01 -14.37
N GLU A 8 -9.52 0.02 -13.94
CA GLU A 8 -8.91 1.02 -14.83
C GLU A 8 -7.57 0.54 -15.43
N GLY A 9 -7.10 -0.67 -15.12
CA GLY A 9 -5.80 -1.18 -15.61
C GLY A 9 -4.60 -0.39 -15.10
N LEU A 10 -4.72 0.19 -13.91
CA LEU A 10 -3.70 1.00 -13.24
C LEU A 10 -3.01 0.26 -12.08
N ARG A 11 -3.53 -0.89 -11.64
CA ARG A 11 -3.06 -1.60 -10.44
C ARG A 11 -1.55 -1.88 -10.45
N ASP A 12 -1.01 -2.28 -11.59
CA ASP A 12 0.42 -2.63 -11.73
C ASP A 12 1.31 -1.41 -12.02
N LYS A 13 0.72 -0.21 -12.15
CA LYS A 13 1.44 1.04 -12.48
C LYS A 13 1.73 1.90 -11.25
N VAL A 14 1.14 1.57 -10.11
CA VAL A 14 1.28 2.34 -8.87
C VAL A 14 1.47 1.40 -7.69
N SER A 15 2.24 1.86 -6.70
CA SER A 15 2.29 1.21 -5.40
C SER A 15 1.27 1.83 -4.46
N ILE A 16 0.44 0.99 -3.84
CA ILE A 16 -0.62 1.39 -2.92
C ILE A 16 -0.22 0.96 -1.51
N ILE A 17 0.04 1.92 -0.63
CA ILE A 17 0.30 1.67 0.79
C ILE A 17 -0.88 2.15 1.64
N ILE A 18 -1.15 1.45 2.74
CA ILE A 18 -2.17 1.85 3.71
C ILE A 18 -1.58 2.03 5.12
N GLY A 19 -2.26 2.77 5.97
CA GLY A 19 -1.80 3.04 7.33
C GLY A 19 -2.89 3.62 8.22
N GLY A 20 -2.55 3.85 9.49
CA GLY A 20 -3.46 4.36 10.52
C GLY A 20 -3.54 3.44 11.73
N ALA A 21 -3.86 4.00 12.91
CA ALA A 21 -3.86 3.28 14.19
C ALA A 21 -4.68 1.97 14.23
N PRO A 22 -5.85 1.84 13.55
CA PRO A 22 -6.62 0.59 13.57
C PRO A 22 -6.25 -0.39 12.45
N ILE A 23 -5.22 -0.09 11.64
CA ILE A 23 -4.84 -0.90 10.49
C ILE A 23 -3.69 -1.83 10.85
N SER A 24 -3.69 -3.03 10.27
CA SER A 24 -2.63 -4.03 10.43
C SER A 24 -2.09 -4.50 9.07
N GLN A 25 -0.98 -5.24 9.10
CA GLN A 25 -0.42 -5.86 7.90
C GLN A 25 -1.40 -6.88 7.30
N GLU A 26 -2.08 -7.66 8.15
CA GLU A 26 -3.03 -8.67 7.69
C GLU A 26 -4.18 -8.04 6.90
N PHE A 27 -4.67 -6.87 7.33
CA PHE A 27 -5.69 -6.14 6.59
C PHE A 27 -5.17 -5.60 5.26
N ALA A 28 -3.92 -5.13 5.20
CA ALA A 28 -3.30 -4.68 3.97
C ALA A 28 -3.19 -5.81 2.94
N ASP A 29 -2.82 -7.00 3.40
CA ASP A 29 -2.72 -8.21 2.59
C ASP A 29 -4.12 -8.65 2.11
N GLU A 30 -5.13 -8.62 2.99
CA GLU A 30 -6.52 -8.99 2.67
C GLU A 30 -7.10 -8.12 1.54
N ILE A 31 -6.83 -6.81 1.56
CA ILE A 31 -7.35 -5.89 0.53
C ILE A 31 -6.45 -5.80 -0.72
N GLY A 32 -5.27 -6.42 -0.70
CA GLY A 32 -4.31 -6.40 -1.81
C GLY A 32 -3.51 -5.11 -1.95
N ALA A 33 -3.21 -4.42 -0.85
CA ALA A 33 -2.27 -3.31 -0.83
C ALA A 33 -0.83 -3.81 -0.98
N ASP A 34 0.07 -2.95 -1.47
CA ASP A 34 1.50 -3.26 -1.64
C ASP A 34 2.30 -3.09 -0.33
N GLY A 35 1.69 -2.52 0.70
CA GLY A 35 2.27 -2.51 2.03
C GLY A 35 1.47 -1.72 3.06
N PHE A 36 1.91 -1.87 4.31
CA PHE A 36 1.37 -1.18 5.47
C PHE A 36 2.47 -0.44 6.23
N ALA A 37 2.12 0.72 6.80
CA ALA A 37 2.97 1.43 7.74
C ALA A 37 2.16 1.96 8.93
N PRO A 38 2.63 1.75 10.18
CA PRO A 38 1.95 2.22 11.38
C PRO A 38 2.12 3.72 11.64
N ASP A 39 3.13 4.35 11.02
CA ASP A 39 3.44 5.76 11.20
C ASP A 39 4.04 6.39 9.93
N ALA A 40 4.18 7.72 9.94
CA ALA A 40 4.66 8.47 8.78
C ALA A 40 6.14 8.18 8.44
N ALA A 41 6.99 7.94 9.43
CA ALA A 41 8.42 7.72 9.20
C ALA A 41 8.64 6.37 8.49
N THR A 42 8.00 5.32 9.00
CA THR A 42 8.02 3.98 8.40
C THR A 42 7.36 3.95 7.02
N ALA A 43 6.31 4.76 6.78
CA ALA A 43 5.68 4.93 5.47
C ALA A 43 6.64 5.52 4.43
N CYS A 44 7.42 6.54 4.81
CA CYS A 44 8.44 7.13 3.93
C CYS A 44 9.51 6.10 3.54
N GLU A 45 10.00 5.32 4.50
CA GLU A 45 10.99 4.27 4.22
C GLU A 45 10.40 3.14 3.36
N LEU A 46 9.16 2.72 3.62
CA LEU A 46 8.45 1.75 2.78
C LEU A 46 8.29 2.25 1.35
N SER A 47 7.89 3.51 1.17
CA SER A 47 7.71 4.13 -0.16
C SER A 47 9.02 4.12 -0.95
N LYS A 48 10.15 4.47 -0.32
CA LYS A 48 11.47 4.40 -0.96
C LYS A 48 11.81 2.98 -1.41
N ARG A 49 11.54 1.96 -0.58
CA ARG A 49 11.79 0.55 -0.94
C ARG A 49 10.93 0.09 -2.12
N LEU A 50 9.67 0.52 -2.18
CA LEU A 50 8.75 0.15 -3.25
C LEU A 50 9.11 0.82 -4.59
N LEU A 51 9.60 2.06 -4.56
CA LEU A 51 10.03 2.80 -5.74
C LEU A 51 11.43 2.42 -6.25
N ALA A 52 12.26 1.81 -5.41
CA ALA A 52 13.60 1.34 -5.78
C ALA A 52 13.59 0.01 -6.55
N LYS A 53 12.40 -0.54 -6.83
CA LYS A 53 12.16 -1.76 -7.59
C LYS A 53 12.08 -1.44 -9.08
#